data_AF-A0A420FAI0-F1
#
_entry.id   AF-A0A420FAI0-F1
#
_cell.length_a   1.000
_cell.length_b   1.000
_cell.length_c   1.000
_cell.angle_alpha   90.00
_cell.angle_beta   90.00
_cell.angle_gamma   90.00
#
_symmetry.space_group_name_H-M   'P 1'
#
loop_
_entity.id
_entity.type
_entity.pdbx_description
1 polymer ?
#
loop_
_entity_poly.entity_id
_entity_poly.type
_entity_poly.pdbx_seq_one_letter_code
_entity_poly.pdbx_strand_id
1 'polypeptide(L)'
;MNFTPVGVDIAKQVFQVHWVEPETGEVISRQIRRAAFLEHFANRAPCLIGMEACGGAQHWARRLGEMGHQVRLMPGKAVKAFVSGNKNDVADARAIWTAVQQPAVRSVAVKTETQQAVLALHRMREQLIKFRTMQINGLRGLLTEYGEVMAVGRAALNRAMDGVLARLSERLPAMLVDTLREQWQRLNVLDEQIAQIERRLSEWMKAERACMQIAQIPGVGLLTATAAVATMGDPKTFSSGREFAAWLGLVPRQSGTGGKLRLHGISKRGDVYLRTLLIHGARSVLARTKEPGPWIEQLRRRRPNNVVTVALANKLARTIWALLAHDLKYEKAHVSVRPV
;
A
#
# COMPACT_ATOMS: atom_id res chain seq x y z
N MET A 1 31.24 0.24 -11.56
CA MET A 1 30.78 -0.44 -12.79
C MET A 1 29.64 0.37 -13.38
N ASN A 2 29.77 0.82 -14.62
CA ASN A 2 28.68 1.42 -15.38
C ASN A 2 27.87 0.28 -16.01
N PHE A 3 26.71 -0.02 -15.43
CA PHE A 3 25.79 -1.01 -16.00
C PHE A 3 25.07 -0.43 -17.21
N THR A 4 24.92 -1.21 -18.28
CA THR A 4 24.09 -0.81 -19.43
C THR A 4 22.63 -0.68 -18.98
N PRO A 5 21.97 0.48 -19.16
CA PRO A 5 20.57 0.64 -18.82
C PRO A 5 19.68 -0.06 -19.84
N VAL A 6 18.69 -0.82 -19.35
CA VAL A 6 17.70 -1.54 -20.15
C VAL A 6 16.31 -1.19 -19.62
N GLY A 7 15.42 -0.72 -20.48
CA GLY A 7 14.01 -0.53 -20.16
C GLY A 7 13.19 -1.74 -20.59
N VAL A 8 12.39 -2.27 -19.67
CA VAL A 8 11.52 -3.42 -19.93
C VAL A 8 10.09 -3.04 -19.59
N ASP A 9 9.23 -3.04 -20.59
CA ASP A 9 7.78 -3.01 -20.42
C ASP A 9 7.21 -4.43 -20.42
N ILE A 10 6.50 -4.79 -19.35
CA ILE A 10 5.99 -6.15 -19.16
C ILE A 10 4.48 -6.21 -19.42
N ALA A 11 4.07 -7.23 -20.16
CA ALA A 11 2.67 -7.56 -20.39
C ALA A 11 2.37 -9.02 -19.98
N LYS A 12 1.27 -9.59 -20.47
CA LYS A 12 0.90 -10.98 -20.14
C LYS A 12 1.79 -12.01 -20.84
N GLN A 13 2.08 -11.82 -22.13
CA GLN A 13 2.72 -12.85 -22.97
C GLN A 13 3.95 -12.36 -23.74
N VAL A 14 4.02 -11.08 -24.11
CA VAL A 14 5.12 -10.49 -24.87
C VAL A 14 5.58 -9.24 -24.13
N PHE A 15 6.88 -9.11 -23.90
CA PHE A 15 7.49 -7.96 -23.23
C PHE A 15 8.27 -7.16 -24.26
N GLN A 16 8.27 -5.84 -24.11
CA GLN A 16 9.09 -4.97 -24.94
C GLN A 16 10.35 -4.59 -24.18
N VAL A 17 11.51 -4.80 -24.82
CA VAL A 17 12.82 -4.47 -24.26
C VAL A 17 13.49 -3.41 -25.11
N HIS A 18 14.06 -2.41 -24.45
CA HIS A 18 14.73 -1.27 -25.07
C HIS A 18 16.07 -0.99 -24.39
N TRP A 19 17.14 -0.86 -25.16
CA TRP A 19 18.41 -0.32 -24.69
C TRP A 19 19.17 0.34 -25.84
N VAL A 20 20.25 1.05 -25.49
CA VAL A 20 21.20 1.61 -26.45
C VAL A 20 22.53 0.92 -26.22
N GLU A 21 23.13 0.41 -27.29
CA GLU A 21 24.41 -0.27 -27.20
C GLU A 21 25.53 0.75 -26.89
N PRO A 22 26.31 0.60 -25.81
CA PRO A 22 27.26 1.63 -25.39
C PRO A 22 28.37 1.92 -26.40
N GLU A 23 28.76 0.93 -27.19
CA GLU A 23 29.88 1.01 -28.13
C GLU A 23 29.48 1.64 -29.46
N THR A 24 28.32 1.27 -29.99
CA THR A 24 27.87 1.69 -31.33
C THR A 24 26.85 2.82 -31.29
N GLY A 25 26.19 3.04 -30.14
CA GLY A 25 25.03 3.92 -30.02
C GLY A 25 23.77 3.38 -30.70
N GLU A 26 23.79 2.12 -31.17
CA GLU A 26 22.64 1.50 -31.82
C GLU A 26 21.47 1.36 -30.83
N VAL A 27 20.29 1.78 -31.26
CA VAL A 27 19.06 1.66 -30.47
C VAL A 27 18.45 0.30 -30.74
N ILE A 28 18.41 -0.56 -29.73
CA ILE A 28 17.81 -1.88 -29.84
C ILE A 28 16.45 -1.88 -29.14
N SER A 29 15.42 -2.26 -29.89
CA SER A 29 14.04 -2.35 -29.43
C SER A 29 13.42 -3.64 -29.94
N ARG A 30 13.14 -4.59 -29.04
CA ARG A 30 12.65 -5.92 -29.44
C ARG A 30 11.58 -6.47 -28.52
N GLN A 31 10.69 -7.26 -29.13
CA GLN A 31 9.70 -8.05 -28.42
C GLN A 31 10.30 -9.39 -28.00
N ILE A 32 10.04 -9.79 -26.76
CA ILE A 32 10.46 -11.07 -26.20
C ILE A 32 9.24 -11.77 -25.63
N ARG A 33 9.02 -13.02 -26.03
CA ARG A 33 7.97 -13.84 -25.42
C ARG A 33 8.33 -14.11 -23.97
N ARG A 34 7.33 -14.10 -23.10
CA ARG A 34 7.43 -14.37 -21.66
C ARG A 34 8.28 -15.60 -21.33
N ALA A 35 8.11 -16.69 -22.10
CA ALA A 35 8.85 -17.94 -21.90
C ALA A 35 10.36 -17.81 -22.16
N ALA A 36 10.77 -16.96 -23.11
CA ALA A 36 12.16 -16.72 -23.48
C ALA A 36 12.80 -15.56 -22.70
N PHE A 37 12.05 -14.90 -21.81
CA PHE A 37 12.50 -13.67 -21.16
C PHE A 37 13.70 -13.88 -20.24
N LEU A 38 13.72 -14.95 -19.45
CA LEU A 38 14.86 -15.23 -18.55
C LEU A 38 16.09 -15.70 -19.33
N GLU A 39 15.91 -16.56 -20.33
CA GLU A 39 17.00 -17.04 -21.20
C GLU A 39 17.73 -15.86 -21.87
N HIS A 40 16.98 -14.86 -22.31
CA HIS A 40 17.53 -13.65 -22.88
C HIS A 40 18.52 -12.91 -21.98
N PHE A 41 18.20 -12.83 -20.68
CA PHE A 41 19.01 -12.11 -19.71
C PHE A 41 20.12 -12.99 -19.13
N ALA A 42 19.91 -14.32 -19.07
CA ALA A 42 20.95 -15.28 -18.68
C ALA A 42 22.19 -15.21 -19.60
N ASN A 43 22.00 -14.92 -20.89
CA ASN A 43 23.06 -14.80 -21.88
C ASN A 43 23.67 -13.38 -21.97
N ARG A 44 23.33 -12.47 -21.04
CA ARG A 44 23.77 -11.07 -21.06
C ARG A 44 24.64 -10.76 -19.85
N ALA A 45 25.65 -9.91 -20.03
CA ALA A 45 26.39 -9.35 -18.90
C ALA A 45 25.45 -8.62 -17.91
N PRO A 46 25.80 -8.55 -16.60
CA PRO A 46 25.07 -7.76 -15.62
C PRO A 46 24.73 -6.35 -16.13
N CYS A 47 23.49 -5.91 -15.92
CA CYS A 47 22.97 -4.65 -16.47
C CYS A 47 21.97 -4.00 -15.51
N LEU A 48 21.59 -2.75 -15.77
CA LEU A 48 20.64 -1.99 -14.97
C LEU A 48 19.27 -2.05 -15.63
N ILE A 49 18.36 -2.83 -15.07
CA ILE A 49 17.05 -3.10 -15.64
C ILE A 49 15.99 -2.22 -14.96
N GLY A 50 15.40 -1.31 -15.73
CA GLY A 50 14.20 -0.58 -15.35
C GLY A 50 12.95 -1.35 -15.72
N MET A 51 11.98 -1.39 -14.81
CA MET A 51 10.64 -1.93 -15.06
C MET A 51 9.60 -1.07 -14.35
N GLU A 52 8.37 -0.97 -14.88
CA GLU A 52 7.27 -0.40 -14.11
C GLU A 52 6.92 -1.33 -12.92
N ALA A 53 6.64 -0.74 -11.75
CA ALA A 53 6.13 -1.44 -10.59
C ALA A 53 4.64 -1.81 -10.78
N CYS A 54 4.36 -2.72 -11.70
CA CYS A 54 3.02 -3.21 -12.03
C CYS A 54 2.80 -4.67 -11.57
N GLY A 55 1.63 -5.23 -11.89
CA GLY A 55 1.30 -6.62 -11.60
C GLY A 55 2.28 -7.58 -12.29
N GLY A 56 2.94 -8.43 -11.50
CA GLY A 56 3.94 -9.39 -12.01
C GLY A 56 5.39 -8.90 -12.00
N ALA A 57 5.65 -7.59 -11.85
CA ALA A 57 7.00 -7.04 -11.89
C ALA A 57 7.92 -7.56 -10.77
N GLN A 58 7.36 -7.83 -9.59
CA GLN A 58 8.10 -8.33 -8.43
C GLN A 58 8.75 -9.69 -8.68
N HIS A 59 8.05 -10.61 -9.37
CA HIS A 59 8.59 -11.92 -9.70
C HIS A 59 9.80 -11.80 -10.63
N TRP A 60 9.65 -11.03 -11.72
CA TRP A 60 10.74 -10.82 -12.67
C TRP A 60 11.93 -10.09 -12.06
N ALA A 61 11.69 -9.10 -11.21
CA ALA A 61 12.76 -8.37 -10.54
C ALA A 61 13.61 -9.28 -9.63
N ARG A 62 12.99 -10.23 -8.93
CA ARG A 62 13.72 -11.24 -8.15
C ARG A 62 14.55 -12.15 -9.04
N ARG A 63 13.94 -12.74 -10.08
CA ARG A 63 14.61 -13.67 -11.00
C ARG A 63 15.79 -13.02 -11.74
N LEU A 64 15.64 -11.78 -12.18
CA LEU A 64 16.71 -11.00 -12.80
C LEU A 64 17.81 -10.62 -11.79
N GLY A 65 17.44 -10.33 -10.54
CA GLY A 65 18.40 -10.10 -9.46
C GLY A 65 19.24 -11.33 -9.13
N GLU A 66 18.64 -12.53 -9.14
CA GLU A 66 19.34 -13.81 -8.95
C GLU A 66 20.36 -14.10 -10.07
N MET A 67 20.14 -13.55 -11.27
CA MET A 67 21.09 -13.61 -12.41
C MET A 67 22.20 -12.55 -12.33
N GLY A 68 22.25 -11.74 -11.26
CA GLY A 68 23.26 -10.70 -11.05
C GLY A 68 22.94 -9.35 -11.68
N HIS A 69 21.74 -9.15 -12.23
CA HIS A 69 21.33 -7.84 -12.76
C HIS A 69 20.88 -6.90 -11.63
N GLN A 70 21.10 -5.61 -11.82
CA GLN A 70 20.56 -4.59 -10.93
C GLN A 70 19.17 -4.18 -11.41
N VAL A 71 18.12 -4.45 -10.63
CA VAL A 71 16.74 -4.13 -11.03
C VAL A 71 16.20 -2.93 -10.27
N ARG A 72 15.56 -2.00 -10.99
CA ARG A 72 14.82 -0.86 -10.42
C ARG A 72 13.37 -0.90 -10.90
N LEU A 73 12.47 -1.24 -9.98
CA LEU A 73 11.03 -1.09 -10.19
C LEU A 73 10.66 0.37 -10.02
N MET A 74 9.95 0.98 -10.96
CA MET A 74 9.63 2.41 -10.95
C MET A 74 8.13 2.66 -10.82
N PRO A 75 7.68 3.67 -10.06
CA PRO A 75 6.28 4.04 -10.02
C PRO A 75 5.77 4.45 -11.41
N GLY A 76 4.63 3.91 -11.86
CA GLY A 76 4.06 4.24 -13.17
C GLY A 76 3.86 5.73 -13.44
N LYS A 77 3.52 6.52 -12.39
CA LYS A 77 3.42 7.98 -12.51
C LYS A 77 4.75 8.67 -12.82
N ALA A 78 5.87 8.09 -12.37
CA ALA A 78 7.19 8.61 -12.68
C ALA A 78 7.58 8.24 -14.11
N VAL A 79 7.37 6.98 -14.52
CA VAL A 79 7.60 6.52 -15.91
C VAL A 79 6.78 7.33 -16.91
N LYS A 80 5.50 7.58 -16.61
CA LYS A 80 4.59 8.36 -17.47
C LYS A 80 5.11 9.76 -17.81
N ALA A 81 5.93 10.37 -16.94
CA ALA A 81 6.51 11.69 -17.21
C ALA A 81 7.54 11.68 -18.35
N PHE A 82 8.05 10.51 -18.74
CA PHE A 82 9.05 10.31 -19.80
C PHE A 82 8.46 9.73 -21.09
N VAL A 83 7.15 9.46 -21.12
CA VAL A 83 6.47 8.98 -22.32
C VAL A 83 6.34 10.15 -23.31
N SER A 84 6.83 9.93 -24.54
CA SER A 84 6.74 10.89 -25.65
C SER A 84 5.98 10.26 -26.81
N GLY A 85 5.04 11.02 -27.39
CA GLY A 85 4.20 10.59 -28.50
C GLY A 85 3.00 9.72 -28.09
N ASN A 86 2.53 8.91 -29.04
CA ASN A 86 1.40 8.00 -28.85
C ASN A 86 1.76 6.80 -27.99
N LYS A 87 0.78 6.28 -27.26
CA LYS A 87 0.95 5.11 -26.39
C LYS A 87 1.15 3.84 -27.20
N ASN A 88 2.28 3.17 -26.99
CA ASN A 88 2.57 1.80 -27.44
C ASN A 88 3.70 1.20 -26.59
N ASP A 89 3.85 -0.13 -26.64
CA ASP A 89 4.82 -0.85 -25.80
C ASP A 89 6.27 -0.40 -26.03
N VAL A 90 6.63 0.03 -27.25
CA VAL A 90 7.96 0.58 -27.60
C VAL A 90 8.21 1.91 -26.90
N ALA A 91 7.23 2.82 -26.93
CA ALA A 91 7.30 4.12 -26.26
C ALA A 91 7.35 3.94 -24.74
N ASP A 92 6.61 2.97 -24.20
CA ASP A 92 6.60 2.65 -22.77
C ASP A 92 7.95 2.05 -22.33
N ALA A 93 8.51 1.07 -23.05
CA ALA A 93 9.84 0.52 -22.76
C ALA A 93 10.96 1.58 -22.86
N ARG A 94 10.89 2.48 -23.84
CA ARG A 94 11.81 3.61 -23.97
C ARG A 94 11.66 4.60 -22.80
N ALA A 95 10.44 4.91 -22.38
CA ALA A 95 10.19 5.78 -21.23
C ALA A 95 10.76 5.19 -19.94
N ILE A 96 10.62 3.86 -19.75
CA ILE A 96 11.23 3.11 -18.65
C ILE A 96 12.76 3.20 -18.73
N TRP A 97 13.35 2.99 -19.90
CA TRP A 97 14.79 3.14 -20.11
C TRP A 97 15.28 4.55 -19.77
N THR A 98 14.56 5.60 -20.14
CA THR A 98 14.90 6.98 -19.77
C THR A 98 14.78 7.20 -18.27
N ALA A 99 13.68 6.73 -17.67
CA ALA A 99 13.38 6.94 -16.26
C ALA A 99 14.37 6.26 -15.32
N VAL A 100 14.85 5.05 -15.64
CA VAL A 100 15.74 4.28 -14.76
C VAL A 100 17.12 4.94 -14.57
N GLN A 101 17.51 5.76 -15.55
CA GLN A 101 18.75 6.53 -15.55
C GLN A 101 18.64 7.81 -14.70
N GLN A 102 17.43 8.27 -14.39
CA GLN A 102 17.25 9.53 -13.65
C GLN A 102 17.44 9.32 -12.14
N PRO A 103 18.41 10.00 -11.50
CA PRO A 103 18.64 9.86 -10.05
C PRO A 103 17.44 10.26 -9.19
N ALA A 104 16.61 11.20 -9.69
CA ALA A 104 15.42 11.67 -9.01
C ALA A 104 14.25 10.66 -9.06
N VAL A 105 14.27 9.69 -9.98
CA VAL A 105 13.22 8.67 -10.09
C VAL A 105 13.49 7.59 -9.06
N ARG A 106 12.66 7.59 -8.03
CA ARG A 106 12.82 6.66 -6.92
C ARG A 106 12.26 5.27 -7.23
N SER A 107 13.02 4.23 -6.90
CA SER A 107 12.58 2.86 -7.04
C SER A 107 11.60 2.41 -5.95
N VAL A 108 10.71 1.49 -6.32
CA VAL A 108 9.91 0.66 -5.42
C VAL A 108 10.76 -0.53 -5.01
N ALA A 109 10.73 -0.88 -3.73
CA ALA A 109 11.46 -2.04 -3.23
C ALA A 109 11.06 -3.33 -3.97
N VAL A 110 12.08 -4.09 -4.39
CA VAL A 110 11.92 -5.49 -4.79
C VAL A 110 11.72 -6.29 -3.51
N LYS A 111 10.53 -6.87 -3.37
CA LYS A 111 10.08 -7.54 -2.16
C LYS A 111 10.44 -9.01 -2.21
N THR A 112 10.77 -9.56 -1.05
CA THR A 112 10.83 -11.02 -0.90
C THR A 112 9.46 -11.64 -1.14
N GLU A 113 9.42 -12.94 -1.42
CA GLU A 113 8.15 -13.64 -1.62
C GLU A 113 7.28 -13.61 -0.38
N THR A 114 7.89 -13.75 0.80
CA THR A 114 7.20 -13.61 2.10
C THR A 114 6.57 -12.22 2.26
N GLN A 115 7.32 -11.14 1.97
CA GLN A 115 6.76 -9.78 2.02
C GLN A 115 5.62 -9.61 1.01
N GLN A 116 5.76 -10.14 -0.19
CA GLN A 116 4.72 -10.09 -1.21
C GLN A 116 3.47 -10.89 -0.79
N ALA A 117 3.63 -12.05 -0.16
CA ALA A 117 2.56 -12.88 0.38
C ALA A 117 1.80 -12.16 1.50
N VAL A 118 2.51 -11.51 2.43
CA VAL A 118 1.91 -10.67 3.48
C VAL A 118 1.06 -9.57 2.87
N LEU A 119 1.57 -8.84 1.87
CA LEU A 119 0.79 -7.81 1.19
C LEU A 119 -0.42 -8.39 0.43
N ALA A 120 -0.31 -9.59 -0.14
CA ALA A 120 -1.45 -10.27 -0.76
C ALA A 120 -2.54 -10.58 0.28
N LEU A 121 -2.17 -11.07 1.47
CA LEU A 121 -3.10 -11.28 2.58
C LEU A 121 -3.83 -9.99 2.98
N HIS A 122 -3.12 -8.86 3.05
CA HIS A 122 -3.75 -7.56 3.28
C HIS A 122 -4.79 -7.19 2.21
N ARG A 123 -4.50 -7.45 0.93
CA ARG A 123 -5.43 -7.17 -0.18
C ARG A 123 -6.65 -8.08 -0.15
N MET A 124 -6.47 -9.36 0.13
CA MET A 124 -7.56 -10.31 0.29
C MET A 124 -8.46 -9.92 1.46
N ARG A 125 -7.87 -9.54 2.61
CA ARG A 125 -8.62 -9.02 3.75
C ARG A 125 -9.41 -7.75 3.40
N GLU A 126 -8.78 -6.80 2.70
CA GLU A 126 -9.46 -5.57 2.25
C GLU A 126 -10.67 -5.90 1.35
N GLN A 127 -10.53 -6.86 0.45
CA GLN A 127 -11.61 -7.31 -0.43
C GLN A 127 -12.76 -7.95 0.37
N LEU A 128 -12.47 -8.84 1.32
CA LEU A 128 -13.48 -9.45 2.18
C LEU A 128 -14.25 -8.41 3.00
N ILE A 129 -13.57 -7.36 3.49
CA ILE A 129 -14.24 -6.25 4.19
C ILE A 129 -15.19 -5.50 3.26
N LYS A 130 -14.81 -5.29 1.99
CA LYS A 130 -15.69 -4.67 0.99
C LYS A 130 -16.91 -5.53 0.73
N PHE A 131 -16.75 -6.83 0.54
CA PHE A 131 -17.86 -7.78 0.38
C PHE A 131 -18.79 -7.79 1.60
N ARG A 132 -18.22 -7.82 2.81
CA ARG A 132 -19.00 -7.76 4.05
C ARG A 132 -19.80 -6.45 4.15
N THR A 133 -19.19 -5.32 3.83
CA THR A 133 -19.85 -4.01 3.86
C THR A 133 -20.96 -3.93 2.81
N MET A 134 -20.69 -4.40 1.60
CA MET A 134 -21.66 -4.48 0.52
C MET A 134 -22.86 -5.34 0.93
N GLN A 135 -22.62 -6.52 1.50
CA GLN A 135 -23.65 -7.43 1.98
C GLN A 135 -24.50 -6.81 3.11
N ILE A 136 -23.87 -6.14 4.08
CA ILE A 136 -24.57 -5.41 5.14
C ILE A 136 -25.48 -4.33 4.55
N ASN A 137 -24.97 -3.55 3.59
CA ASN A 137 -25.75 -2.48 2.97
C ASN A 137 -26.89 -3.04 2.11
N GLY A 138 -26.66 -4.13 1.38
CA GLY A 138 -27.69 -4.83 0.60
C GLY A 138 -28.81 -5.37 1.50
N LEU A 139 -28.46 -6.06 2.59
CA LEU A 139 -29.45 -6.54 3.58
C LEU A 139 -30.26 -5.38 4.16
N ARG A 140 -29.59 -4.32 4.60
CA ARG A 140 -30.27 -3.15 5.19
C ARG A 140 -31.21 -2.47 4.20
N GLY A 141 -30.78 -2.32 2.95
CA GLY A 141 -31.61 -1.76 1.88
C GLY A 141 -32.85 -2.61 1.63
N LEU A 142 -32.69 -3.92 1.44
CA LEU A 142 -33.80 -4.83 1.18
C LEU A 142 -34.78 -4.91 2.36
N LEU A 143 -34.28 -4.94 3.60
CA LEU A 143 -35.12 -4.95 4.79
C LEU A 143 -35.95 -3.66 4.95
N THR A 144 -35.45 -2.54 4.42
CA THR A 144 -36.17 -1.26 4.43
C THR A 144 -37.44 -1.31 3.55
N GLU A 145 -37.43 -2.04 2.44
CA GLU A 145 -38.62 -2.25 1.58
C GLU A 145 -39.76 -2.96 2.34
N TYR A 146 -39.40 -3.72 3.37
CA TYR A 146 -40.37 -4.39 4.24
C TYR A 146 -40.60 -3.62 5.55
N GLY A 147 -40.18 -2.36 5.67
CA GLY A 147 -40.41 -1.52 6.86
C GLY A 147 -39.47 -1.81 8.04
N GLU A 148 -38.46 -2.67 7.87
CA GLU A 148 -37.51 -3.02 8.92
C GLU A 148 -36.27 -2.11 8.84
N VAL A 149 -36.36 -0.94 9.48
CA VAL A 149 -35.29 0.07 9.48
C VAL A 149 -34.35 -0.12 10.67
N MET A 150 -33.05 -0.08 10.39
CA MET A 150 -32.02 -0.28 11.41
C MET A 150 -30.84 0.68 11.27
N ALA A 151 -30.22 0.97 12.42
CA ALA A 151 -29.02 1.80 12.51
C ALA A 151 -27.87 1.25 11.65
N VAL A 152 -26.95 2.14 11.28
CA VAL A 152 -25.82 1.81 10.40
C VAL A 152 -24.82 0.90 11.11
N GLY A 153 -24.33 -0.11 10.39
CA GLY A 153 -23.17 -0.90 10.76
C GLY A 153 -23.48 -2.31 11.27
N ARG A 154 -22.43 -3.14 11.34
CA ARG A 154 -22.56 -4.57 11.65
C ARG A 154 -23.13 -4.84 13.04
N ALA A 155 -22.72 -4.08 14.05
CA ALA A 155 -23.17 -4.29 15.42
C ALA A 155 -24.67 -4.01 15.59
N ALA A 156 -25.20 -3.01 14.89
CA ALA A 156 -26.64 -2.74 14.89
C ALA A 156 -27.41 -3.87 14.22
N LEU A 157 -26.92 -4.35 13.06
CA LEU A 157 -27.49 -5.49 12.35
C LEU A 157 -27.51 -6.74 13.25
N ASN A 158 -26.37 -7.11 13.87
CA ASN A 158 -26.28 -8.26 14.79
C ASN A 158 -27.34 -8.23 15.90
N ARG A 159 -27.62 -7.07 16.48
CA ARG A 159 -28.61 -6.97 17.57
C ARG A 159 -30.04 -7.10 17.10
N ALA A 160 -30.34 -6.73 15.85
CA ALA A 160 -31.70 -6.65 15.34
C ALA A 160 -32.13 -7.90 14.55
N MET A 161 -31.19 -8.57 13.88
CA MET A 161 -31.53 -9.54 12.82
C MET A 161 -32.42 -10.69 13.26
N ASP A 162 -32.18 -11.29 14.42
CA ASP A 162 -32.98 -12.44 14.87
C ASP A 162 -34.45 -12.04 15.08
N GLY A 163 -34.69 -10.90 15.72
CA GLY A 163 -36.05 -10.37 15.91
C GLY A 163 -36.70 -9.89 14.61
N VAL A 164 -35.92 -9.32 13.69
CA VAL A 164 -36.39 -8.94 12.35
C VAL A 164 -36.85 -10.18 11.58
N LEU A 165 -36.01 -11.22 11.51
CA LEU A 165 -36.35 -12.44 10.79
C LEU A 165 -37.58 -13.15 11.36
N ALA A 166 -37.76 -13.14 12.69
CA ALA A 166 -38.96 -13.68 13.33
C ALA A 166 -40.23 -12.95 12.85
N ARG A 167 -40.26 -11.62 12.93
CA ARG A 167 -41.41 -10.82 12.45
C ARG A 167 -41.66 -10.99 10.96
N LEU A 168 -40.61 -11.07 10.14
CA LEU A 168 -40.76 -11.28 8.70
C LEU A 168 -41.31 -12.67 8.38
N SER A 169 -40.95 -13.70 9.16
CA SER A 169 -41.44 -15.06 8.96
C SER A 169 -42.95 -15.22 9.16
N GLU A 170 -43.58 -14.33 9.94
CA GLU A 170 -45.03 -14.36 10.18
C GLU A 170 -45.84 -13.81 9.00
N ARG A 171 -45.24 -13.01 8.11
CA ARG A 171 -45.99 -12.22 7.11
C ARG A 171 -45.43 -12.27 5.69
N LEU A 172 -44.21 -12.75 5.49
CA LEU A 172 -43.57 -12.83 4.18
C LEU A 172 -43.41 -14.28 3.71
N PRO A 173 -43.34 -14.53 2.39
CA PRO A 173 -43.10 -15.86 1.85
C PRO A 173 -41.81 -16.49 2.38
N ALA A 174 -41.85 -17.78 2.72
CA ALA A 174 -40.71 -18.54 3.25
C ALA A 174 -39.46 -18.41 2.35
N MET A 175 -39.63 -18.47 1.03
CA MET A 175 -38.52 -18.34 0.06
C MET A 175 -37.66 -17.08 0.28
N LEU A 176 -38.28 -15.96 0.64
CA LEU A 176 -37.56 -14.71 0.88
C LEU A 176 -36.87 -14.73 2.25
N VAL A 177 -37.57 -15.20 3.28
CA VAL A 177 -37.06 -15.26 4.65
C VAL A 177 -35.86 -16.20 4.75
N ASP A 178 -35.92 -17.34 4.07
CA ASP A 178 -34.82 -18.30 3.97
C ASP A 178 -33.62 -17.68 3.24
N THR A 179 -33.85 -16.99 2.12
CA THR A 179 -32.79 -16.26 1.40
C THR A 179 -32.14 -15.19 2.28
N LEU A 180 -32.93 -14.41 3.04
CA LEU A 180 -32.40 -13.41 3.98
C LEU A 180 -31.55 -14.05 5.08
N ARG A 181 -31.94 -15.22 5.58
CA ARG A 181 -31.19 -15.99 6.57
C ARG A 181 -29.86 -16.49 6.00
N GLU A 182 -29.83 -16.96 4.77
CA GLU A 182 -28.60 -17.36 4.08
C GLU A 182 -27.64 -16.17 3.88
N GLN A 183 -28.16 -15.03 3.43
CA GLN A 183 -27.38 -13.80 3.28
C GLN A 183 -26.82 -13.32 4.63
N TRP A 184 -27.59 -13.48 5.70
CA TRP A 184 -27.15 -13.20 7.07
C TRP A 184 -26.02 -14.14 7.51
N GLN A 185 -26.18 -15.45 7.31
CA GLN A 185 -25.16 -16.44 7.65
C GLN A 185 -23.85 -16.22 6.86
N ARG A 186 -23.94 -15.80 5.60
CA ARG A 186 -22.76 -15.48 4.77
C ARG A 186 -21.89 -14.39 5.38
N LEU A 187 -22.47 -13.47 6.16
CA LEU A 187 -21.70 -12.47 6.89
C LEU A 187 -20.79 -13.07 7.97
N ASN A 188 -21.20 -14.18 8.61
CA ASN A 188 -20.38 -14.89 9.59
C ASN A 188 -19.19 -15.58 8.89
N VAL A 189 -19.44 -16.23 7.75
CA VAL A 189 -18.38 -16.83 6.93
C VAL A 189 -17.32 -15.79 6.52
N LEU A 190 -17.76 -14.60 6.11
CA LEU A 190 -16.84 -13.50 5.77
C LEU A 190 -16.01 -13.04 6.99
N ASP A 191 -16.61 -12.97 8.18
CA ASP A 191 -15.88 -12.61 9.39
C ASP A 191 -14.85 -13.66 9.78
N GLU A 192 -15.18 -14.93 9.66
CA GLU A 192 -14.26 -16.04 9.91
C GLU A 192 -13.06 -16.00 8.96
N GLN A 193 -13.30 -15.78 7.66
CA GLN A 193 -12.24 -15.65 6.66
C GLN A 193 -11.33 -14.45 6.94
N ILE A 194 -11.91 -13.31 7.35
CA ILE A 194 -11.13 -12.12 7.77
C ILE A 194 -10.27 -12.46 8.99
N ALA A 195 -10.85 -13.11 10.01
CA ALA A 195 -10.15 -13.51 11.22
C ALA A 195 -9.03 -14.52 10.93
N GLN A 196 -9.23 -15.46 10.01
CA GLN A 196 -8.20 -16.40 9.56
C GLN A 196 -7.01 -15.67 8.94
N ILE A 197 -7.26 -14.68 8.09
CA ILE A 197 -6.17 -13.86 7.52
C ILE A 197 -5.44 -13.08 8.61
N GLU A 198 -6.16 -12.49 9.56
CA GLU A 198 -5.55 -11.77 10.68
C GLU A 198 -4.71 -12.69 11.58
N ARG A 199 -5.12 -13.95 11.79
CA ARG A 199 -4.31 -14.95 12.49
C ARG A 199 -2.98 -15.22 11.78
N ARG A 200 -3.01 -15.45 10.46
CA ARG A 200 -1.79 -15.65 9.64
C ARG A 200 -0.87 -14.43 9.68
N LEU A 201 -1.43 -13.22 9.62
CA LEU A 201 -0.66 -11.99 9.78
C LEU A 201 -0.05 -11.88 11.19
N SER A 202 -0.78 -12.32 12.22
CA SER A 202 -0.29 -12.31 13.61
C SER A 202 0.86 -13.29 13.83
N GLU A 203 0.79 -14.48 13.22
CA GLU A 203 1.88 -15.46 13.23
C GLU A 203 3.14 -14.87 12.58
N TRP A 204 3.01 -14.27 11.39
CA TRP A 204 4.14 -13.62 10.73
C TRP A 204 4.70 -12.44 11.56
N MET A 205 3.83 -11.62 12.15
CA MET A 205 4.25 -10.52 13.03
C MET A 205 5.11 -11.00 14.20
N LYS A 206 4.75 -12.14 14.82
CA LYS A 206 5.51 -12.70 15.95
C LYS A 206 6.90 -13.19 15.52
N ALA A 207 7.04 -13.67 14.29
CA ALA A 207 8.30 -14.14 13.73
C ALA A 207 9.19 -13.00 13.20
N GLU A 208 8.62 -11.80 12.96
CA GLU A 208 9.33 -10.67 12.37
C GLU A 208 9.67 -9.59 13.41
N ARG A 209 10.95 -9.53 13.81
CA ARG A 209 11.46 -8.57 14.81
C ARG A 209 11.08 -7.13 14.44
N ALA A 210 11.18 -6.76 13.17
CA ALA A 210 10.83 -5.43 12.69
C ALA A 210 9.36 -5.07 12.98
N CYS A 211 8.44 -6.03 12.84
CA CYS A 211 7.02 -5.82 13.13
C CYS A 211 6.78 -5.63 14.63
N MET A 212 7.40 -6.47 15.47
CA MET A 212 7.28 -6.38 16.93
C MET A 212 7.81 -5.05 17.47
N GLN A 213 8.90 -4.56 16.90
CA GLN A 213 9.53 -3.30 17.28
C GLN A 213 8.62 -2.10 17.01
N ILE A 214 8.05 -1.98 15.81
CA ILE A 214 7.20 -0.84 15.47
C ILE A 214 5.79 -0.93 16.07
N ALA A 215 5.32 -2.13 16.44
CA ALA A 215 4.03 -2.30 17.11
C ALA A 215 3.99 -1.73 18.53
N GLN A 216 5.16 -1.40 19.11
CA GLN A 216 5.24 -0.67 20.38
C GLN A 216 4.80 0.80 20.24
N ILE A 217 4.80 1.35 19.01
CA ILE A 217 4.37 2.72 18.74
C ILE A 217 2.85 2.81 18.93
N PRO A 218 2.33 3.73 19.78
CA PRO A 218 0.90 3.95 19.89
C PRO A 218 0.26 4.27 18.54
N GLY A 219 -0.76 3.49 18.17
CA GLY A 219 -1.44 3.60 16.87
C GLY A 219 -0.90 2.67 15.78
N VAL A 220 0.15 1.91 16.05
CA VAL A 220 0.67 0.87 15.16
C VAL A 220 0.27 -0.50 15.73
N GLY A 221 -0.80 -1.07 15.21
CA GLY A 221 -1.24 -2.43 15.55
C GLY A 221 -0.84 -3.44 14.48
N LEU A 222 -1.33 -4.69 14.61
CA LEU A 222 -1.08 -5.82 13.70
C LEU A 222 -1.05 -5.41 12.23
N LEU A 223 -2.14 -4.81 11.74
CA LEU A 223 -2.28 -4.47 10.32
C LEU A 223 -1.27 -3.42 9.86
N THR A 224 -1.04 -2.38 10.68
CA THR A 224 -0.12 -1.30 10.34
C THR A 224 1.32 -1.79 10.37
N ALA A 225 1.70 -2.57 11.39
CA ALA A 225 3.05 -3.10 11.54
C ALA A 225 3.41 -4.00 10.36
N THR A 226 2.55 -4.98 10.10
CA THR A 226 2.81 -5.98 9.05
C THR A 226 2.82 -5.36 7.65
N ALA A 227 1.87 -4.48 7.35
CA ALA A 227 1.84 -3.76 6.07
C ALA A 227 3.05 -2.82 5.92
N ALA A 228 3.48 -2.13 6.99
CA ALA A 228 4.61 -1.22 6.93
C ALA A 228 5.92 -1.94 6.57
N VAL A 229 6.26 -3.01 7.30
CA VAL A 229 7.47 -3.79 7.06
C VAL A 229 7.45 -4.41 5.65
N ALA A 230 6.34 -5.05 5.27
CA ALA A 230 6.24 -5.70 3.97
C ALA A 230 6.23 -4.70 2.79
N THR A 231 5.67 -3.50 2.98
CA THR A 231 5.64 -2.45 1.95
C THR A 231 7.00 -1.78 1.78
N MET A 232 7.66 -1.45 2.90
CA MET A 232 8.93 -0.72 2.93
C MET A 232 10.07 -1.55 2.34
N GLY A 233 10.09 -2.87 2.59
CA GLY A 233 11.24 -3.69 2.24
C GLY A 233 12.42 -3.29 3.11
N ASP A 234 13.58 -3.01 2.50
CA ASP A 234 14.72 -2.43 3.20
C ASP A 234 14.46 -0.95 3.56
N PRO A 235 14.42 -0.59 4.87
CA PRO A 235 14.24 0.78 5.33
C PRO A 235 15.31 1.75 4.83
N LYS A 236 16.55 1.26 4.60
CA LYS A 236 17.70 2.08 4.17
C LYS A 236 17.56 2.59 2.75
N THR A 237 16.59 2.08 1.99
CA THR A 237 16.25 2.65 0.68
C THR A 237 15.78 4.10 0.79
N PHE A 238 15.24 4.53 1.94
CA PHE A 238 14.87 5.92 2.23
C PHE A 238 16.00 6.62 2.98
N SER A 239 16.35 7.83 2.55
CA SER A 239 17.33 8.71 3.19
C SER A 239 16.84 9.26 4.53
N SER A 240 15.52 9.40 4.70
CA SER A 240 14.93 9.92 5.92
C SER A 240 13.47 9.50 6.11
N GLY A 241 12.98 9.59 7.35
CA GLY A 241 11.56 9.37 7.63
C GLY A 241 10.66 10.40 6.95
N ARG A 242 11.16 11.62 6.68
CA ARG A 242 10.43 12.63 5.90
C ARG A 242 10.20 12.13 4.48
N GLU A 243 11.21 11.50 3.91
CA GLU A 243 11.15 10.90 2.58
C GLU A 243 10.15 9.73 2.55
N PHE A 244 10.15 8.86 3.56
CA PHE A 244 9.16 7.80 3.69
C PHE A 244 7.73 8.33 3.80
N ALA A 245 7.51 9.36 4.63
CA ALA A 245 6.21 10.01 4.74
C ALA A 245 5.78 10.68 3.43
N ALA A 246 6.71 11.26 2.67
CA ALA A 246 6.44 11.83 1.35
C ALA A 246 6.07 10.76 0.32
N TRP A 247 6.77 9.63 0.34
CA TRP A 247 6.50 8.46 -0.51
C TRP A 247 5.10 7.89 -0.25
N LEU A 248 4.66 7.83 1.02
CA LEU A 248 3.29 7.48 1.41
C LEU A 248 2.25 8.58 1.14
N GLY A 249 2.67 9.72 0.60
CA GLY A 249 1.78 10.84 0.29
C GLY A 249 1.13 11.49 1.50
N LEU A 250 1.79 11.46 2.66
CA LEU A 250 1.38 12.08 3.92
C LEU A 250 1.93 13.52 4.09
N VAL A 251 2.50 14.08 3.03
CA VAL A 251 3.02 15.46 2.98
C VAL A 251 2.10 16.34 2.14
N PRO A 252 2.02 17.66 2.42
CA PRO A 252 1.25 18.59 1.59
C PRO A 252 1.66 18.52 0.12
N ARG A 253 0.68 18.63 -0.78
CA ARG A 253 0.97 18.99 -2.17
C ARG A 253 1.29 20.47 -2.23
N GLN A 254 2.27 20.84 -3.03
CA GLN A 254 2.65 22.22 -3.27
C GLN A 254 2.49 22.61 -4.75
N SER A 255 2.17 23.87 -4.98
CA SER A 255 2.20 24.53 -6.30
C SER A 255 2.74 25.93 -6.14
N GLY A 256 3.56 26.41 -7.07
CA GLY A 256 4.06 27.78 -7.03
C GLY A 256 4.58 28.23 -8.39
N THR A 257 4.48 29.53 -8.62
CA THR A 257 5.10 30.26 -9.74
C THR A 257 5.71 31.55 -9.19
N GLY A 258 6.84 32.00 -9.74
CA GLY A 258 7.48 33.27 -9.37
C GLY A 258 7.77 33.44 -7.87
N GLY A 259 8.26 32.40 -7.19
CA GLY A 259 8.65 32.44 -5.76
C GLY A 259 7.52 32.33 -4.74
N LYS A 260 6.24 32.32 -5.15
CA LYS A 260 5.10 32.15 -4.22
C LYS A 260 4.71 30.68 -4.09
N LEU A 261 4.91 30.09 -2.91
CA LEU A 261 4.60 28.69 -2.63
C LEU A 261 3.22 28.56 -1.96
N ARG A 262 2.28 27.85 -2.61
CA ARG A 262 0.97 27.51 -2.06
C ARG A 262 0.92 26.05 -1.65
N LEU A 263 0.55 25.80 -0.39
CA LEU A 263 0.36 24.45 0.17
C LEU A 263 -1.12 24.06 0.12
N HIS A 264 -1.40 22.83 -0.30
CA HIS A 264 -2.74 22.25 -0.42
C HIS A 264 -2.93 21.12 0.60
N GLY A 265 -3.96 20.28 0.41
CA GLY A 265 -4.08 19.00 1.11
C GLY A 265 -2.89 18.06 0.84
N ILE A 266 -2.88 16.92 1.54
CA ILE A 266 -1.83 15.91 1.33
C ILE A 266 -1.76 15.44 -0.12
N SER A 267 -0.57 15.03 -0.57
CA SER A 267 -0.34 14.66 -1.97
C SER A 267 -1.09 13.40 -2.40
N LYS A 268 -1.43 12.51 -1.44
CA LYS A 268 -2.07 11.21 -1.68
C LYS A 268 -1.31 10.30 -2.66
N ARG A 269 -0.02 10.56 -2.91
CA ARG A 269 0.87 9.72 -3.73
C ARG A 269 1.26 8.42 -3.01
N GLY A 270 1.73 7.41 -3.75
CA GLY A 270 2.17 6.13 -3.19
C GLY A 270 1.03 5.24 -2.65
N ASP A 271 1.35 4.40 -1.66
CA ASP A 271 0.45 3.35 -1.19
C ASP A 271 -0.76 3.89 -0.41
N VAL A 272 -1.96 3.73 -0.99
CA VAL A 272 -3.23 4.18 -0.42
C VAL A 272 -3.60 3.39 0.84
N TYR A 273 -3.26 2.12 0.89
CA TYR A 273 -3.67 1.21 1.96
C TYR A 273 -2.86 1.44 3.22
N LEU A 274 -1.52 1.46 3.12
CA LEU A 274 -0.67 1.76 4.27
C LEU A 274 -0.94 3.17 4.80
N ARG A 275 -1.17 4.15 3.92
CA ARG A 275 -1.61 5.49 4.34
C ARG A 275 -2.94 5.44 5.11
N THR A 276 -3.91 4.67 4.65
CA THR A 276 -5.21 4.50 5.32
C THR A 276 -5.02 3.91 6.72
N LEU A 277 -4.20 2.86 6.85
CA LEU A 277 -3.88 2.23 8.14
C LEU A 277 -3.22 3.22 9.12
N LEU A 278 -2.25 4.02 8.66
CA LEU A 278 -1.60 5.04 9.49
C LEU A 278 -2.58 6.14 9.94
N ILE A 279 -3.49 6.56 9.06
CA ILE A 279 -4.54 7.53 9.41
C ILE A 279 -5.49 6.95 10.47
N HIS A 280 -5.90 5.68 10.33
CA HIS A 280 -6.74 5.03 11.35
C HIS A 280 -6.01 4.80 12.67
N GLY A 281 -4.72 4.44 12.60
CA GLY A 281 -3.84 4.37 13.76
C GLY A 281 -3.79 5.70 14.53
N ALA A 282 -3.54 6.79 13.81
CA ALA A 282 -3.56 8.14 14.37
C ALA A 282 -4.93 8.52 14.97
N ARG A 283 -6.05 8.19 14.29
CA ARG A 283 -7.40 8.41 14.83
C ARG A 283 -7.62 7.66 16.14
N SER A 284 -7.19 6.40 16.20
CA SER A 284 -7.31 5.58 17.41
C SER A 284 -6.54 6.20 18.59
N VAL A 285 -5.32 6.67 18.35
CA VAL A 285 -4.53 7.38 19.37
C VAL A 285 -5.26 8.62 19.85
N LEU A 286 -5.74 9.46 18.93
CA LEU A 286 -6.46 10.69 19.27
C LEU A 286 -7.77 10.44 20.03
N ALA A 287 -8.45 9.34 19.76
CA ALA A 287 -9.72 8.99 20.40
C ALA A 287 -9.54 8.34 21.78
N ARG A 288 -8.45 7.61 22.01
CA ARG A 288 -8.27 6.80 23.23
C ARG A 288 -7.25 7.34 24.22
N THR A 289 -6.38 8.26 23.81
CA THR A 289 -5.35 8.82 24.71
C THR A 289 -5.98 9.87 25.61
N LYS A 290 -5.96 9.63 26.93
CA LYS A 290 -6.44 10.59 27.94
C LYS A 290 -5.59 11.85 28.01
N GLU A 291 -4.27 11.68 27.95
CA GLU A 291 -3.28 12.77 28.00
C GLU A 291 -2.50 12.83 26.68
N PRO A 292 -3.08 13.45 25.63
CA PRO A 292 -2.37 13.66 24.39
C PRO A 292 -1.22 14.64 24.67
N GLY A 293 0.04 14.20 24.60
CA GLY A 293 1.19 15.05 24.93
C GLY A 293 1.18 16.43 24.23
N PRO A 294 1.94 17.41 24.74
CA PRO A 294 1.72 18.85 24.49
C PRO A 294 1.66 19.24 23.01
N TRP A 295 2.42 18.56 22.15
CA TRP A 295 2.39 18.79 20.70
C TRP A 295 0.99 18.56 20.08
N ILE A 296 0.26 17.54 20.51
CA ILE A 296 -1.08 17.23 20.00
C ILE A 296 -2.09 18.26 20.52
N GLU A 297 -2.03 18.60 21.81
CA GLU A 297 -2.90 19.61 22.42
C GLU A 297 -2.76 20.97 21.75
N GLN A 298 -1.51 21.43 21.58
CA GLN A 298 -1.23 22.68 20.87
C GLN A 298 -1.75 22.64 19.44
N LEU A 299 -1.62 21.49 18.73
CA LEU A 299 -2.12 21.37 17.36
C LEU A 299 -3.65 21.37 17.28
N ARG A 300 -4.34 20.73 18.23
CA ARG A 300 -5.81 20.72 18.33
C ARG A 300 -6.39 22.12 18.54
N ARG A 301 -5.71 22.99 19.29
CA ARG A 301 -6.15 24.38 19.51
C ARG A 301 -6.16 25.23 18.23
N ARG A 302 -5.34 24.89 17.23
CA ARG A 302 -5.12 25.73 16.03
C ARG A 302 -5.49 25.08 14.69
N ARG A 303 -5.83 23.78 14.68
CA ARG A 303 -6.16 23.05 13.43
C ARG A 303 -7.38 22.12 13.61
N PRO A 304 -8.17 21.92 12.53
CA PRO A 304 -9.24 20.93 12.53
C PRO A 304 -8.76 19.50 12.83
N ASN A 305 -9.62 18.68 13.43
CA ASN A 305 -9.30 17.31 13.86
C ASN A 305 -8.71 16.42 12.74
N ASN A 306 -9.19 16.55 11.50
CA ASN A 306 -8.64 15.78 10.37
C ASN A 306 -7.19 16.17 10.05
N VAL A 307 -6.84 17.45 10.22
CA VAL A 307 -5.45 17.93 10.02
C VAL A 307 -4.55 17.41 11.14
N VAL A 308 -5.01 17.43 12.40
CA VAL A 308 -4.30 16.85 13.54
C VAL A 308 -4.04 15.35 13.32
N THR A 309 -5.05 14.62 12.85
CA THR A 309 -4.97 13.19 12.53
C THR A 309 -3.90 12.93 11.48
N VAL A 310 -3.92 13.68 10.37
CA VAL A 310 -2.93 13.52 9.28
C VAL A 310 -1.52 13.88 9.75
N ALA A 311 -1.37 14.92 10.57
CA ALA A 311 -0.08 15.29 11.14
C ALA A 311 0.47 14.19 12.04
N LEU A 312 -0.38 13.56 12.87
CA LEU A 312 0.02 12.42 13.69
C LEU A 312 0.37 11.20 12.81
N ALA A 313 -0.41 10.90 11.77
CA ALA A 313 -0.08 9.83 10.83
C ALA A 313 1.28 10.04 10.13
N ASN A 314 1.60 11.30 9.76
CA ASN A 314 2.92 11.67 9.24
C ASN A 314 4.02 11.42 10.29
N LYS A 315 3.79 11.80 11.56
CA LYS A 315 4.71 11.52 12.66
C LYS A 315 4.91 10.01 12.85
N LEU A 316 3.85 9.21 12.84
CA LEU A 316 3.91 7.74 12.92
C LEU A 316 4.77 7.14 11.79
N ALA A 317 4.55 7.56 10.54
CA ALA A 317 5.36 7.10 9.41
C ALA A 317 6.85 7.39 9.62
N ARG A 318 7.18 8.61 10.08
CA ARG A 318 8.56 9.02 10.36
C ARG A 318 9.19 8.21 11.49
N THR A 319 8.43 7.95 12.56
CA THR A 319 8.88 7.13 13.68
C THR A 319 9.11 5.68 13.25
N ILE A 320 8.18 5.08 12.51
CA ILE A 320 8.32 3.72 11.96
C ILE A 320 9.62 3.60 11.16
N TRP A 321 9.86 4.53 10.22
CA TRP A 321 11.10 4.52 9.45
C TRP A 321 12.34 4.65 10.34
N ALA A 322 12.34 5.59 11.30
CA ALA A 322 13.50 5.83 12.16
C ALA A 322 13.85 4.61 13.00
N LEU A 323 12.86 3.93 13.58
CA LEU A 323 13.10 2.71 14.34
C LEU A 323 13.68 1.61 13.45
N LEU A 324 13.10 1.39 12.26
CA LEU A 324 13.52 0.32 11.37
C LEU A 324 14.89 0.58 10.72
N ALA A 325 15.17 1.82 10.29
CA ALA A 325 16.42 2.16 9.61
C ALA A 325 17.64 2.19 10.54
N HIS A 326 17.42 2.49 11.83
CA HIS A 326 18.47 2.61 12.84
C HIS A 326 18.45 1.46 13.86
N ASP A 327 17.59 0.46 13.67
CA ASP A 327 17.40 -0.68 14.58
C ASP A 327 17.14 -0.30 16.05
N LEU A 328 16.32 0.74 16.27
CA LEU A 328 16.06 1.32 17.59
C LEU A 328 14.76 0.80 18.22
N LYS A 329 14.75 0.65 19.54
CA LYS A 329 13.50 0.37 20.28
C LYS A 329 12.65 1.62 20.42
N TYR A 330 11.33 1.44 20.49
CA TYR A 330 10.43 2.56 20.73
C TYR A 330 10.53 3.04 22.18
N GLU A 331 10.82 4.31 22.36
CA GLU A 331 10.88 4.95 23.67
C GLU A 331 9.85 6.09 23.73
N LYS A 332 8.85 5.97 24.62
CA LYS A 332 7.77 6.95 24.76
C LYS A 332 8.29 8.35 25.11
N ALA A 333 9.34 8.42 25.93
CA ALA A 333 9.93 9.67 26.42
C ALA A 333 11.00 10.26 25.47
N HIS A 334 11.28 9.60 24.34
CA HIS A 334 12.31 10.07 23.43
C HIS A 334 11.97 11.44 22.82
N VAL A 335 12.88 12.40 23.00
CA VAL A 335 12.81 13.72 22.39
C VAL A 335 13.84 13.78 21.27
N SER A 336 13.35 13.95 20.03
CA SER A 336 14.24 14.11 18.88
C SER A 336 15.02 15.42 19.01
N VAL A 337 16.33 15.32 19.14
CA VAL A 337 17.24 16.46 19.04
C VAL A 337 17.39 16.81 17.56
N ARG A 338 17.28 18.09 17.22
CA ARG A 338 17.54 18.54 15.85
C ARG A 338 19.04 18.35 15.59
N PRO A 339 19.44 17.65 14.50
CA PRO A 339 20.86 17.59 14.14
C PRO A 339 21.39 19.03 14.01
N VAL A 340 22.53 19.28 14.63
CA VAL A 340 23.24 20.57 14.60
C VAL A 340 23.67 20.87 13.17
#